data_AF-A0ABD0TRX0-F1
#
_entry.id   AF-A0ABD0TRX0-F1
#
_cell.length_a   1.000
_cell.length_b   1.000
_cell.length_c   1.000
_cell.angle_alpha   90.00
_cell.angle_beta   90.00
_cell.angle_gamma   90.00
#
_symmetry.space_group_name_H-M   'P 1'
#
loop_
_entity.id
_entity.type
_entity.pdbx_description
1 polymer ?
#
loop_
_entity_poly.entity_id
_entity_poly.type
_entity_poly.pdbx_seq_one_letter_code
_entity_poly.pdbx_strand_id
1 'polypeptide(L)'
;MPKKRYFDMIYRYPCPSDGARAMSGIRTGLYPRVKVVAPECVWTHCSIHREALAVKKMPLPLTTTMQECVKFVNFIKSRPLNSILFSVLCNEMGSDHEHLLLLCEVRWLSRDNLNMALQGNNVTIFKVHDKVEAARKKLNVYNLSEIQKECNMAALPQDILTQIKEHLLGLERNLQEYFPPIDSNKAWIRNPFTFKLDSETNLPDSDVDSLIELSTDTALKDIFDTRPLIDFWLSCRQEYTKLAHQAITFLMPFVTTYKCEAGFSTLVCLKNK
;
A
#
# COMPACT_ATOMS: atom_id res chain seq x y z
N MET A 1 21.90 -7.58 24.22
CA MET A 1 22.24 -7.94 22.83
C MET A 1 21.02 -8.26 21.90
N PRO A 2 19.91 -7.47 21.85
CA PRO A 2 18.89 -7.62 20.80
C PRO A 2 19.09 -6.69 19.58
N LYS A 3 19.88 -5.62 19.74
CA LYS A 3 19.94 -4.50 18.79
C LYS A 3 20.73 -4.79 17.50
N LYS A 4 21.78 -5.63 17.54
CA LYS A 4 22.57 -6.00 16.33
C LYS A 4 21.75 -6.78 15.30
N ARG A 5 20.82 -7.63 15.74
CA ARG A 5 19.97 -8.47 14.86
C ARG A 5 18.89 -7.70 14.09
N TYR A 6 18.51 -6.51 14.56
CA TYR A 6 17.61 -5.61 13.84
C TYR A 6 18.34 -4.83 12.74
N PHE A 7 19.64 -4.56 12.96
CA PHE A 7 20.50 -3.85 12.01
C PHE A 7 20.87 -4.72 10.80
N ASP A 8 21.28 -5.98 11.00
CA ASP A 8 21.53 -6.91 9.87
C ASP A 8 20.27 -7.14 9.01
N MET A 9 19.08 -6.90 9.59
CA MET A 9 17.79 -6.99 8.93
C MET A 9 17.41 -5.76 8.07
N ILE A 10 18.18 -4.68 8.13
CA ILE A 10 17.98 -3.48 7.30
C ILE A 10 18.92 -3.51 6.07
N TYR A 11 20.08 -4.15 6.19
CA TYR A 11 21.10 -4.11 5.14
C TYR A 11 20.89 -5.14 4.02
N ARG A 12 20.31 -6.32 4.28
CA ARG A 12 20.12 -7.39 3.27
C ARG A 12 18.83 -7.30 2.43
N TYR A 13 18.05 -6.23 2.56
CA TYR A 13 16.61 -6.27 2.24
C TYR A 13 16.11 -5.08 1.41
N PRO A 14 14.88 -5.16 0.86
CA PRO A 14 14.30 -4.09 0.10
C PRO A 14 14.28 -2.80 0.91
N CYS A 15 14.95 -1.73 0.47
CA CYS A 15 14.99 -0.45 1.16
C CYS A 15 13.82 0.43 0.67
N PRO A 16 12.73 0.61 1.45
CA PRO A 16 11.57 1.29 0.92
C PRO A 16 11.66 2.77 1.17
N SER A 17 11.50 3.54 0.10
CA SER A 17 11.36 4.98 0.21
C SER A 17 10.16 5.47 -0.60
N ASP A 18 9.73 6.67 -0.25
CA ASP A 18 8.85 7.53 -1.04
C ASP A 18 9.53 8.12 -2.28
N GLY A 19 10.72 7.65 -2.65
CA GLY A 19 11.50 8.22 -3.74
C GLY A 19 12.04 9.63 -3.47
N ALA A 20 11.94 10.16 -2.24
CA ALA A 20 12.49 11.48 -1.92
C ALA A 20 13.98 11.56 -2.26
N ARG A 21 14.44 12.72 -2.71
CA ARG A 21 15.83 12.94 -3.13
C ARG A 21 16.85 12.62 -2.02
N ALA A 22 16.46 12.75 -0.75
CA ALA A 22 17.27 12.33 0.40
C ALA A 22 17.49 10.81 0.47
N MET A 23 16.63 10.02 -0.15
CA MET A 23 16.67 8.56 -0.18
C MET A 23 17.23 8.03 -1.51
N SER A 24 16.76 8.58 -2.63
CA SER A 24 17.04 8.12 -4.00
C SER A 24 18.15 8.89 -4.73
N GLY A 25 18.60 10.03 -4.18
CA GLY A 25 19.56 10.91 -4.84
C GLY A 25 20.91 10.24 -5.09
N ILE A 26 21.44 10.36 -6.31
CA ILE A 26 22.68 9.67 -6.73
C ILE A 26 23.90 10.06 -5.87
N ARG A 27 24.00 11.34 -5.46
CA ARG A 27 25.16 11.87 -4.71
C ARG A 27 24.95 11.96 -3.20
N THR A 28 23.72 12.23 -2.76
CA THR A 28 23.38 12.50 -1.36
C THR A 28 22.34 11.53 -0.79
N GLY A 29 21.82 10.64 -1.62
CA GLY A 29 20.80 9.67 -1.23
C GLY A 29 21.35 8.58 -0.33
N LEU A 30 20.50 8.08 0.56
CA LEU A 30 20.81 6.96 1.43
C LEU A 30 21.05 5.66 0.64
N TYR A 31 20.24 5.39 -0.38
CA TYR A 31 20.29 4.10 -1.10
C TYR A 31 21.66 3.81 -1.73
N PRO A 32 22.32 4.74 -2.47
CA PRO A 32 23.68 4.53 -2.95
C PRO A 32 24.68 4.17 -1.85
N ARG A 33 24.52 4.72 -0.64
CA ARG A 33 25.39 4.43 0.51
C ARG A 33 25.13 3.05 1.10
N VAL A 34 23.86 2.64 1.16
CA VAL A 34 23.48 1.28 1.58
C VAL A 34 23.99 0.24 0.59
N LYS A 35 23.87 0.49 -0.72
CA LYS A 35 24.40 -0.36 -1.79
C LYS A 35 25.90 -0.65 -1.70
N VAL A 36 26.69 0.29 -1.17
CA VAL A 36 28.14 0.08 -0.95
C VAL A 36 28.41 -0.94 0.15
N VAL A 37 27.57 -0.96 1.20
CA VAL A 37 27.71 -1.87 2.35
C VAL A 37 26.97 -3.19 2.13
N ALA A 38 25.90 -3.18 1.34
CA ALA A 38 25.07 -4.33 1.01
C ALA A 38 24.64 -4.26 -0.47
N PRO A 39 25.47 -4.77 -1.40
CA PRO A 39 25.21 -4.76 -2.83
C PRO A 39 23.91 -5.48 -3.23
N GLU A 40 23.54 -6.51 -2.46
CA GLU A 40 22.33 -7.31 -2.59
C GLU A 40 21.03 -6.58 -2.23
N CYS A 41 21.12 -5.41 -1.59
CA CYS A 41 19.95 -4.59 -1.27
C CYS A 41 19.23 -4.17 -2.56
N VAL A 42 17.94 -4.50 -2.63
CA VAL A 42 17.04 -4.09 -3.71
C VAL A 42 16.31 -2.82 -3.26
N TRP A 43 16.07 -1.89 -4.17
CA TRP A 43 15.21 -0.76 -3.85
C TRP A 43 13.76 -1.08 -4.25
N THR A 44 12.81 -0.78 -3.38
CA THR A 44 11.39 -0.96 -3.68
C THR A 44 10.60 0.24 -3.20
N HIS A 45 9.61 0.70 -3.95
CA HIS A 45 8.74 1.76 -3.43
C HIS A 45 7.84 1.23 -2.30
N CYS A 46 7.54 2.07 -1.30
CA CYS A 46 6.52 1.75 -0.29
C CYS A 46 5.12 1.67 -0.95
N SER A 47 4.21 0.91 -0.34
CA SER A 47 2.88 0.67 -0.92
C SER A 47 2.08 1.97 -1.15
N ILE A 48 2.21 2.95 -0.27
CA ILE A 48 1.55 4.26 -0.42
C ILE A 48 2.12 5.02 -1.62
N HIS A 49 3.44 4.99 -1.81
CA HIS A 49 4.04 5.67 -2.94
C HIS A 49 3.69 4.99 -4.26
N ARG A 50 3.65 3.65 -4.30
CA ARG A 50 3.17 2.89 -5.47
C ARG A 50 1.72 3.23 -5.81
N GLU A 51 0.86 3.30 -4.79
CA GLU A 51 -0.53 3.74 -4.95
C GLU A 51 -0.58 5.17 -5.51
N ALA A 52 0.13 6.12 -4.90
CA ALA A 52 0.22 7.49 -5.41
C ALA A 52 0.72 7.56 -6.87
N LEU A 53 1.67 6.72 -7.28
CA LEU A 53 2.14 6.64 -8.67
C LEU A 53 1.09 6.04 -9.61
N ALA A 54 0.37 5.00 -9.19
CA ALA A 54 -0.66 4.35 -9.99
C ALA A 54 -1.82 5.30 -10.32
N VAL A 55 -2.16 6.19 -9.38
CA VAL A 55 -3.32 7.09 -9.48
C VAL A 55 -2.98 8.44 -10.12
N LYS A 56 -1.69 8.74 -10.28
CA LYS A 56 -1.21 10.03 -10.80
C LYS A 56 -1.56 10.27 -12.28
N LYS A 57 -1.70 9.21 -13.07
CA LYS A 57 -2.00 9.32 -14.51
C LYS A 57 -3.51 9.51 -14.71
N MET A 58 -3.91 10.72 -15.10
CA MET A 58 -5.29 11.07 -15.44
C MET A 58 -5.33 11.79 -16.80
N PRO A 59 -6.39 11.60 -17.63
CA PRO A 59 -6.58 12.38 -18.84
C PRO A 59 -6.55 13.88 -18.57
N LEU A 60 -6.01 14.67 -19.50
CA LEU A 60 -5.86 16.12 -19.34
C LEU A 60 -7.20 16.83 -19.03
N PRO A 61 -8.33 16.53 -19.71
CA PRO A 61 -9.60 17.21 -19.42
C PRO A 61 -10.11 16.97 -17.99
N LEU A 62 -9.97 15.72 -17.49
CA LEU A 62 -10.33 15.38 -16.12
C LEU A 62 -9.37 16.00 -15.11
N THR A 63 -8.08 16.05 -15.42
CA THR A 63 -7.05 16.67 -14.57
C THR A 63 -7.31 18.16 -14.40
N THR A 64 -7.58 18.88 -15.49
CA THR A 64 -7.90 20.32 -15.45
C THR A 64 -9.16 20.56 -14.62
N THR A 65 -10.21 19.76 -14.82
CA THR A 65 -11.46 19.86 -14.05
C THR A 65 -11.22 19.62 -12.57
N MET A 66 -10.46 18.57 -12.22
CA MET A 66 -10.12 18.27 -10.83
C MET A 66 -9.27 19.38 -10.19
N GLN A 67 -8.32 19.96 -10.91
CA GLN A 67 -7.52 21.08 -10.42
C GLN A 67 -8.37 22.32 -10.12
N GLU A 68 -9.35 22.63 -10.97
CA GLU A 68 -10.30 23.70 -10.70
C GLU A 68 -11.14 23.39 -9.45
N CYS A 69 -11.70 22.18 -9.32
CA CYS A 69 -12.43 21.76 -8.12
C CYS A 69 -11.57 21.88 -6.85
N VAL A 70 -10.30 21.48 -6.90
CA VAL A 70 -9.36 21.61 -5.78
C VAL A 70 -9.12 23.07 -5.42
N LYS A 71 -8.97 23.97 -6.40
CA LYS A 71 -8.86 25.43 -6.14
C LYS A 71 -10.10 25.97 -5.41
N PHE A 72 -11.30 25.60 -5.86
CA PHE A 72 -12.56 26.00 -5.21
C PHE A 72 -12.65 25.50 -3.77
N VAL A 73 -12.40 24.20 -3.54
CA VAL A 73 -12.43 23.62 -2.20
C VAL A 73 -11.40 24.28 -1.29
N ASN A 74 -10.18 24.48 -1.78
CA ASN A 74 -9.13 25.16 -1.02
C ASN A 74 -9.51 26.61 -0.70
N PHE A 75 -10.11 27.34 -1.62
CA PHE A 75 -10.61 28.69 -1.37
C PHE A 75 -11.66 28.71 -0.25
N ILE A 76 -12.64 27.80 -0.29
CA ILE A 76 -13.69 27.71 0.72
C ILE A 76 -13.13 27.30 2.09
N LYS A 77 -12.14 26.41 2.12
CA LYS A 77 -11.52 25.93 3.36
C LYS A 77 -10.40 26.84 3.88
N SER A 78 -9.88 27.74 3.06
CA SER A 78 -8.78 28.64 3.44
C SER A 78 -9.13 29.56 4.61
N ARG A 79 -10.42 29.88 4.78
CA ARG A 79 -10.91 30.79 5.83
C ARG A 79 -12.19 30.24 6.47
N PRO A 80 -12.34 30.33 7.80
CA PRO A 80 -13.57 29.93 8.48
C PRO A 80 -14.82 30.64 7.94
N LEU A 81 -14.70 31.94 7.64
CA LEU A 81 -15.79 32.74 7.07
C LEU A 81 -16.29 32.19 5.74
N ASN A 82 -15.40 31.75 4.85
CA ASN A 82 -15.79 31.19 3.55
C ASN A 82 -16.56 29.87 3.71
N SER A 83 -16.16 29.05 4.68
CA SER A 83 -16.87 27.80 4.99
C SER A 83 -18.26 28.05 5.59
N ILE A 84 -18.40 29.10 6.43
CA ILE A 84 -19.70 29.53 6.96
C ILE A 84 -20.59 30.06 5.83
N LEU A 85 -20.07 30.96 4.99
CA LEU A 85 -20.80 31.52 3.84
C LEU A 85 -21.25 30.42 2.86
N PHE A 86 -20.41 29.42 2.62
CA PHE A 86 -20.76 28.27 1.81
C PHE A 86 -21.93 27.46 2.41
N SER A 87 -21.90 27.20 3.72
CA SER A 87 -22.99 26.51 4.42
C SER A 87 -24.31 27.29 4.34
N VAL A 88 -24.27 28.62 4.51
CA VAL A 88 -25.44 29.48 4.34
C VAL A 88 -25.98 29.42 2.91
N LEU A 89 -25.13 29.53 1.89
CA LEU A 89 -25.52 29.41 0.49
C LEU A 89 -26.16 28.05 0.19
N CYS A 90 -25.59 26.95 0.71
CA CYS A 90 -26.16 25.61 0.55
C CYS A 90 -27.55 25.51 1.19
N ASN A 91 -27.74 26.06 2.38
CA ASN A 91 -29.03 26.09 3.06
C ASN A 91 -30.07 26.89 2.31
N GLU A 92 -29.71 28.06 1.78
CA GLU A 92 -30.63 28.88 0.96
C GLU A 92 -31.02 28.19 -0.35
N MET A 93 -30.11 27.39 -0.92
CA MET A 93 -30.37 26.59 -2.11
C MET A 93 -31.14 25.29 -1.83
N GLY A 94 -31.45 24.99 -0.57
CA GLY A 94 -32.14 23.75 -0.18
C GLY A 94 -31.29 22.49 -0.38
N SER A 95 -29.96 22.59 -0.27
CA SER A 95 -29.04 21.46 -0.35
C SER A 95 -29.05 20.66 0.96
N ASP A 96 -29.13 19.32 0.87
CA ASP A 96 -28.96 18.41 2.02
C ASP A 96 -27.52 18.39 2.58
N HIS A 97 -26.59 19.04 1.89
CA HIS A 97 -25.18 19.07 2.24
C HIS A 97 -24.70 20.51 2.45
N GLU A 98 -24.34 20.83 3.69
CA GLU A 98 -23.91 22.16 4.12
C GLU A 98 -22.38 22.34 4.18
N HIS A 99 -21.64 21.23 4.06
CA HIS A 99 -20.19 21.21 4.25
C HIS A 99 -19.49 20.45 3.13
N LEU A 100 -18.46 21.09 2.54
CA LEU A 100 -17.57 20.41 1.61
C LEU A 100 -16.67 19.40 2.34
N LEU A 101 -16.62 18.19 1.78
CA LEU A 101 -15.55 17.23 2.04
C LEU A 101 -14.28 17.73 1.33
N LEU A 102 -13.14 17.67 2.02
CA LEU A 102 -11.84 18.01 1.42
C LEU A 102 -11.55 17.04 0.26
N LEU A 103 -11.63 17.53 -0.96
CA LEU A 103 -11.17 16.84 -2.17
C LEU A 103 -9.69 17.19 -2.38
N CYS A 104 -8.80 16.23 -2.12
CA CYS A 104 -7.47 16.24 -2.73
C CYS A 104 -7.54 15.37 -4.00
N GLU A 105 -6.66 15.61 -4.97
CA GLU A 105 -6.53 14.82 -6.21
C GLU A 105 -6.41 13.30 -5.95
N VAL A 106 -5.96 12.91 -4.75
CA VAL A 106 -5.79 11.53 -4.27
C VAL A 106 -7.03 10.96 -3.56
N ARG A 107 -8.02 11.81 -3.19
CA ARG A 107 -9.12 11.42 -2.27
C ARG A 107 -10.35 10.79 -2.92
N TRP A 108 -10.51 10.79 -4.24
CA TRP A 108 -11.59 10.02 -4.84
C TRP A 108 -11.40 8.51 -4.62
N LEU A 109 -10.14 8.03 -4.53
CA LEU A 109 -9.81 6.68 -4.06
C LEU A 109 -9.76 6.55 -2.53
N SER A 110 -9.71 7.67 -1.79
CA SER A 110 -9.90 7.66 -0.34
C SER A 110 -11.35 7.38 0.07
N ARG A 111 -12.33 7.62 -0.81
CA ARG A 111 -13.71 7.10 -0.61
C ARG A 111 -13.71 5.57 -0.53
N ASP A 112 -12.78 4.91 -1.23
CA ASP A 112 -12.60 3.45 -1.19
C ASP A 112 -11.66 2.96 -0.07
N ASN A 113 -11.16 3.87 0.79
CA ASN A 113 -10.40 3.53 2.00
C ASN A 113 -9.06 2.80 1.71
N LEU A 114 -8.60 2.75 0.45
CA LEU A 114 -7.41 1.98 0.07
C LEU A 114 -6.15 2.56 0.73
N ASN A 115 -5.89 3.85 0.55
CA ASN A 115 -4.72 4.52 1.13
C ASN A 115 -4.64 4.34 2.66
N MET A 116 -5.76 4.46 3.39
CA MET A 116 -5.77 4.22 4.84
C MET A 116 -5.64 2.72 5.17
N ALA A 117 -6.24 1.82 4.39
CA ALA A 117 -6.09 0.38 4.56
C ALA A 117 -4.64 -0.09 4.36
N LEU A 118 -3.88 0.62 3.53
CA LEU A 118 -2.44 0.43 3.35
C LEU A 118 -1.60 1.02 4.50
N GLN A 119 -2.17 1.75 5.46
CA GLN A 119 -1.40 2.43 6.52
C GLN A 119 -1.42 1.73 7.89
N GLY A 120 -2.09 0.59 8.02
CA GLY A 120 -2.27 -0.08 9.32
C GLY A 120 -1.00 -0.68 9.94
N ASN A 121 -0.98 -0.80 11.27
CA ASN A 121 0.20 -1.25 12.01
C ASN A 121 0.64 -2.70 11.74
N ASN A 122 -0.27 -3.58 11.32
CA ASN A 122 -0.01 -5.01 11.01
C ASN A 122 -0.41 -5.36 9.56
N VAL A 123 -0.16 -4.44 8.63
CA VAL A 123 -0.40 -4.67 7.21
C VAL A 123 0.79 -5.44 6.63
N THR A 124 0.54 -6.63 6.11
CA THR A 124 1.52 -7.47 5.41
C THR A 124 1.38 -7.27 3.90
N ILE A 125 2.37 -7.72 3.13
CA ILE A 125 2.28 -7.71 1.65
C ILE A 125 1.00 -8.37 1.12
N PHE A 126 0.54 -9.44 1.76
CA PHE A 126 -0.71 -10.12 1.40
C PHE A 126 -1.92 -9.23 1.64
N LYS A 127 -1.98 -8.53 2.76
CA LYS A 127 -3.09 -7.58 3.04
C LYS A 127 -3.08 -6.42 2.05
N VAL A 128 -1.90 -5.89 1.70
CA VAL A 128 -1.77 -4.87 0.64
C VAL A 128 -2.37 -5.39 -0.66
N HIS A 129 -1.92 -6.57 -1.10
CA HIS A 129 -2.38 -7.18 -2.34
C HIS A 129 -3.88 -7.46 -2.33
N ASP A 130 -4.43 -8.04 -1.26
CA ASP A 130 -5.86 -8.31 -1.11
C ASP A 130 -6.69 -7.01 -1.19
N LYS A 131 -6.21 -5.91 -0.59
CA LYS A 131 -6.90 -4.60 -0.62
C LYS A 131 -6.82 -3.95 -2.00
N VAL A 132 -5.68 -4.02 -2.67
CA VAL A 132 -5.50 -3.52 -4.04
C VAL A 132 -6.37 -4.30 -5.01
N GLU A 133 -6.39 -5.63 -4.91
CA GLU A 133 -7.24 -6.50 -5.73
C GLU A 133 -8.74 -6.23 -5.51
N ALA A 134 -9.15 -5.98 -4.25
CA ALA A 134 -10.52 -5.58 -3.96
C ALA A 134 -10.86 -4.23 -4.62
N ALA A 135 -9.97 -3.24 -4.53
CA ALA A 135 -10.16 -1.94 -5.20
C ALA A 135 -10.24 -2.11 -6.73
N ARG A 136 -9.36 -2.92 -7.31
CA ARG A 136 -9.35 -3.24 -8.74
C ARG A 136 -10.67 -3.87 -9.20
N LYS A 137 -11.20 -4.83 -8.45
CA LYS A 137 -12.50 -5.45 -8.74
C LYS A 137 -13.64 -4.45 -8.63
N LYS A 138 -13.61 -3.55 -7.64
CA LYS A 138 -14.61 -2.47 -7.51
C LYS A 138 -14.59 -1.50 -8.69
N LEU A 139 -13.41 -1.15 -9.22
CA LEU A 139 -13.29 -0.33 -10.44
C LEU A 139 -14.06 -0.92 -11.63
N ASN A 140 -14.09 -2.25 -11.74
CA ASN A 140 -14.84 -2.95 -12.79
C ASN A 140 -16.36 -3.05 -12.52
N VAL A 141 -16.79 -2.85 -11.28
CA VAL A 141 -18.21 -2.87 -10.88
C VAL A 141 -18.86 -1.51 -11.09
N TYR A 142 -18.12 -0.40 -10.90
CA TYR A 142 -18.65 0.95 -11.10
C TYR A 142 -19.14 1.14 -12.54
N ASN A 143 -20.45 0.99 -12.73
CA ASN A 143 -21.12 1.24 -13.99
C ASN A 143 -21.49 2.72 -14.09
N LEU A 144 -21.46 3.28 -15.30
CA LEU A 144 -21.87 4.67 -15.55
C LEU A 144 -23.26 5.00 -15.02
N SER A 145 -24.15 4.01 -14.94
CA SER A 145 -25.50 4.15 -14.43
C SER A 145 -25.55 4.46 -12.93
N GLU A 146 -24.56 4.02 -12.13
CA GLU A 146 -24.45 4.39 -10.72
C GLU A 146 -23.81 5.77 -10.55
N ILE A 147 -22.79 6.09 -11.35
CA ILE A 147 -22.16 7.42 -11.37
C ILE A 147 -23.18 8.52 -11.73
N GLN A 148 -24.03 8.25 -12.72
CA GLN A 148 -25.11 9.16 -13.11
C GLN A 148 -26.15 9.36 -12.01
N LYS A 149 -26.47 8.30 -11.23
CA LYS A 149 -27.41 8.39 -10.11
C LYS A 149 -26.84 9.17 -8.92
N GLU A 150 -25.56 8.98 -8.60
CA GLU A 150 -24.92 9.71 -7.50
C GLU A 150 -24.76 11.21 -7.80
N CYS A 151 -24.58 11.59 -9.06
CA CYS A 151 -24.30 12.98 -9.39
C CYS A 151 -25.50 13.92 -9.30
N ASN A 152 -26.76 13.45 -9.26
CA ASN A 152 -27.98 14.29 -9.23
C ASN A 152 -27.98 15.50 -10.19
N MET A 153 -27.12 15.48 -11.21
CA MET A 153 -26.91 16.55 -12.18
C MET A 153 -27.49 16.07 -13.49
N ALA A 154 -28.12 17.00 -14.23
CA ALA A 154 -28.59 16.76 -15.59
C ALA A 154 -27.56 15.93 -16.37
N ALA A 155 -28.03 14.89 -17.06
CA ALA A 155 -27.22 13.83 -17.66
C ALA A 155 -25.87 14.35 -18.18
N LEU A 156 -24.78 13.90 -17.54
CA LEU A 156 -23.42 14.23 -17.96
C LEU A 156 -23.29 13.94 -19.48
N PRO A 157 -22.65 14.85 -20.24
CA PRO A 157 -22.34 14.63 -21.64
C PRO A 157 -21.66 13.28 -21.89
N GLN A 158 -22.06 12.59 -22.96
CA GLN A 158 -21.62 11.22 -23.27
C GLN A 158 -20.10 11.09 -23.48
N ASP A 159 -19.48 12.15 -23.98
CA ASP A 159 -18.03 12.31 -24.13
C ASP A 159 -17.31 12.31 -22.78
N ILE A 160 -17.84 13.01 -21.77
CA ILE A 160 -17.28 13.02 -20.41
C ILE A 160 -17.40 11.64 -19.78
N LEU A 161 -18.55 10.97 -19.95
CA LEU A 161 -18.76 9.62 -19.45
C LEU A 161 -17.79 8.61 -20.08
N THR A 162 -17.50 8.78 -21.37
CA THR A 162 -16.52 7.94 -22.09
C THR A 162 -15.11 8.16 -21.54
N GLN A 163 -14.71 9.42 -21.32
CA GLN A 163 -13.42 9.75 -20.72
C GLN A 163 -13.26 9.21 -19.29
N ILE A 164 -14.32 9.24 -18.48
CA ILE A 164 -14.33 8.66 -17.13
C ILE A 164 -14.12 7.15 -17.21
N LYS A 165 -14.87 6.45 -18.09
CA LYS A 165 -14.70 5.00 -18.30
C LYS A 165 -13.27 4.63 -18.71
N GLU A 166 -12.72 5.32 -19.70
CA GLU A 166 -11.36 5.09 -20.17
C GLU A 166 -10.34 5.34 -19.06
N HIS A 167 -10.55 6.37 -18.23
CA HIS A 167 -9.71 6.63 -17.08
C HIS A 167 -9.78 5.51 -16.03
N LEU A 168 -10.98 5.02 -15.67
CA LEU A 168 -11.13 3.93 -14.70
C LEU A 168 -10.47 2.63 -15.18
N LEU A 169 -10.61 2.29 -16.47
CA LEU A 169 -9.90 1.15 -17.08
C LEU A 169 -8.39 1.38 -17.17
N GLY A 170 -7.94 2.63 -17.34
CA GLY A 170 -6.54 3.01 -17.26
C GLY A 170 -5.99 2.84 -15.84
N LEU A 171 -6.76 3.24 -14.82
CA LEU A 171 -6.37 3.11 -13.43
C LEU A 171 -6.26 1.65 -13.01
N GLU A 172 -7.21 0.81 -13.41
CA GLU A 172 -7.20 -0.63 -13.17
C GLU A 172 -5.87 -1.26 -13.65
N ARG A 173 -5.47 -0.93 -14.89
CA ARG A 173 -4.19 -1.37 -15.46
C ARG A 173 -2.98 -0.81 -14.74
N ASN A 174 -2.99 0.47 -14.35
CA ASN A 174 -1.90 1.07 -13.59
C ASN A 174 -1.74 0.38 -12.22
N LEU A 175 -2.84 0.07 -11.53
CA LEU A 175 -2.78 -0.65 -10.26
C LEU A 175 -2.15 -2.03 -10.43
N GLN A 176 -2.47 -2.75 -11.51
CA GLN A 176 -1.85 -4.03 -11.84
C GLN A 176 -0.35 -3.90 -12.14
N GLU A 177 0.08 -2.84 -12.82
CA GLU A 177 1.49 -2.58 -13.13
C GLU A 177 2.32 -2.31 -11.85
N TYR A 178 1.80 -1.47 -10.94
CA TYR A 178 2.50 -1.09 -9.71
C TYR A 178 2.40 -2.15 -8.59
N PHE A 179 1.38 -3.02 -8.65
CA PHE A 179 1.15 -4.12 -7.71
C PHE A 179 0.99 -5.44 -8.48
N PRO A 180 2.09 -6.03 -8.96
CA PRO A 180 2.04 -7.29 -9.68
C PRO A 180 1.56 -8.44 -8.77
N PRO A 181 0.99 -9.50 -9.36
CA PRO A 181 0.56 -10.69 -8.62
C PRO A 181 1.69 -11.27 -7.78
N ILE A 182 1.34 -11.71 -6.56
CA ILE A 182 2.28 -12.42 -5.70
C ILE A 182 2.59 -13.79 -6.31
N ASP A 183 3.87 -14.14 -6.37
CA ASP A 183 4.36 -15.45 -6.82
C ASP A 183 3.69 -16.58 -6.00
N SER A 184 3.05 -17.51 -6.71
CA SER A 184 2.40 -18.69 -6.13
C SER A 184 3.36 -19.52 -5.26
N ASN A 185 4.66 -19.52 -5.56
CA ASN A 185 5.68 -20.21 -4.78
C ASN A 185 5.88 -19.65 -3.37
N LYS A 186 5.25 -18.50 -3.05
CA LYS A 186 5.25 -17.87 -1.72
C LYS A 186 3.98 -18.14 -0.94
N ALA A 187 3.07 -18.98 -1.44
CA ALA A 187 1.79 -19.29 -0.79
C ALA A 187 1.97 -19.88 0.62
N TRP A 188 3.03 -20.68 0.85
CA TRP A 188 3.35 -21.25 2.16
C TRP A 188 3.64 -20.18 3.22
N ILE A 189 4.08 -18.97 2.83
CA ILE A 189 4.30 -17.86 3.76
C ILE A 189 2.96 -17.30 4.27
N ARG A 190 1.92 -17.35 3.43
CA ARG A 190 0.55 -16.95 3.81
C ARG A 190 -0.07 -17.96 4.75
N ASN A 191 0.12 -19.25 4.46
CA ASN A 191 -0.35 -20.35 5.27
C ASN A 191 0.55 -21.58 5.08
N PRO A 192 1.43 -21.89 6.04
CA PRO A 192 2.35 -23.02 5.91
C PRO A 192 1.65 -24.37 6.11
N PHE A 193 0.49 -24.41 6.77
CA PHE A 193 -0.28 -25.64 7.03
C PHE A 193 -1.13 -26.09 5.84
N THR A 194 -1.20 -25.29 4.78
CA THR A 194 -1.81 -25.68 3.49
C THR A 194 -0.78 -26.12 2.46
N PHE A 195 0.49 -26.19 2.84
CA PHE A 195 1.55 -26.63 1.94
C PHE A 195 1.28 -28.05 1.44
N LYS A 196 1.40 -28.23 0.13
CA LYS A 196 1.35 -29.53 -0.52
C LYS A 196 2.59 -29.65 -1.37
N LEU A 197 3.27 -30.78 -1.25
CA LEU A 197 4.40 -31.08 -2.12
C LEU A 197 3.86 -31.35 -3.52
N ASP A 198 4.24 -30.49 -4.48
CA ASP A 198 3.92 -30.63 -5.88
C ASP A 198 5.19 -30.54 -6.74
N SER A 199 5.09 -30.96 -8.00
CA SER A 199 6.22 -30.94 -8.93
C SER A 199 6.72 -29.53 -9.29
N GLU A 200 6.04 -28.47 -8.84
CA GLU A 200 6.39 -27.06 -9.10
C GLU A 200 7.08 -26.37 -7.91
N THR A 201 7.30 -27.10 -6.79
CA THR A 201 7.85 -26.50 -5.58
C THR A 201 9.33 -26.11 -5.76
N ASN A 202 9.59 -24.82 -6.05
CA ASN A 202 10.95 -24.27 -6.19
C ASN A 202 11.60 -23.91 -4.84
N LEU A 203 11.63 -24.85 -3.89
CA LEU A 203 12.32 -24.68 -2.60
C LEU A 203 13.48 -25.69 -2.49
N PRO A 204 14.60 -25.32 -1.84
CA PRO A 204 15.66 -26.29 -1.53
C PRO A 204 15.11 -27.44 -0.69
N ASP A 205 15.59 -28.67 -0.92
CA ASP A 205 15.14 -29.87 -0.18
C ASP A 205 15.15 -29.67 1.35
N SER A 206 16.18 -28.99 1.88
CA SER A 206 16.27 -28.70 3.33
C SER A 206 15.15 -27.79 3.86
N ASP A 207 14.65 -26.89 3.01
CA ASP A 207 13.54 -25.99 3.36
C ASP A 207 12.20 -26.74 3.23
N VAL A 208 12.09 -27.70 2.30
CA VAL A 208 10.92 -28.58 2.14
C VAL A 208 10.73 -29.46 3.38
N ASP A 209 11.78 -30.14 3.85
CA ASP A 209 11.71 -30.98 5.05
C ASP A 209 11.26 -30.19 6.28
N SER A 210 11.89 -29.03 6.48
CA SER A 210 11.54 -28.11 7.57
C SER A 210 10.08 -27.64 7.49
N LEU A 211 9.56 -27.44 6.28
CA LEU A 211 8.19 -26.98 6.05
C LEU A 211 7.19 -28.11 6.26
N ILE A 212 7.54 -29.36 5.90
CA ILE A 212 6.73 -30.55 6.19
C ILE A 212 6.59 -30.72 7.71
N GLU A 213 7.69 -30.68 8.45
CA GLU A 213 7.68 -30.77 9.92
C GLU A 213 6.78 -29.67 10.53
N LEU A 214 7.01 -28.42 10.16
CA LEU A 214 6.21 -27.29 10.65
C LEU A 214 4.72 -27.44 10.29
N SER A 215 4.40 -27.89 9.07
CA SER A 215 3.02 -28.05 8.60
C SER A 215 2.23 -29.14 9.34
N THR A 216 2.91 -30.08 9.99
CA THR A 216 2.30 -31.18 10.75
C THR A 216 2.26 -30.93 12.26
N ASP A 217 2.87 -29.85 12.74
CA ASP A 217 2.87 -29.46 14.15
C ASP A 217 1.53 -28.80 14.54
N THR A 218 0.75 -29.52 15.34
CA THR A 218 -0.56 -29.07 15.84
C THR A 218 -0.45 -27.92 16.85
N ALA A 219 0.60 -27.86 17.67
CA ALA A 219 0.79 -26.77 18.61
C ALA A 219 1.14 -25.46 17.88
N LEU A 220 1.95 -25.53 16.82
CA LEU A 220 2.21 -24.39 15.95
C LEU A 220 0.96 -23.98 15.17
N LYS A 221 0.08 -24.92 14.79
CA LYS A 221 -1.21 -24.60 14.16
C LYS A 221 -2.11 -23.78 15.09
N ASP A 222 -2.19 -24.15 16.36
CA ASP A 222 -2.96 -23.41 17.36
C ASP A 222 -2.41 -21.99 17.57
N ILE A 223 -1.08 -21.85 17.58
CA ILE A 223 -0.42 -20.53 17.66
C ILE A 223 -0.70 -19.70 16.41
N PHE A 224 -0.69 -20.31 15.23
CA PHE A 224 -0.99 -19.63 13.96
C PHE A 224 -2.41 -19.08 13.93
N ASP A 225 -3.39 -19.85 14.39
CA ASP A 225 -4.80 -19.43 14.37
C ASP A 225 -5.12 -18.32 15.38
N THR A 226 -4.28 -18.17 16.41
CA THR A 226 -4.50 -17.20 17.50
C THR A 226 -3.68 -15.92 17.37
N ARG A 227 -2.68 -15.86 16.48
CA ARG A 227 -1.75 -14.73 16.36
C ARG A 227 -1.74 -14.08 14.98
N PRO A 228 -1.37 -12.78 14.88
CA PRO A 228 -1.06 -12.17 13.61
C PRO A 228 0.05 -12.92 12.88
N LEU A 229 -0.05 -13.01 11.54
CA LEU A 229 0.88 -13.78 10.70
C LEU A 229 2.36 -13.45 10.95
N ILE A 230 2.70 -12.17 11.13
CA ILE A 230 4.08 -11.77 11.39
C ILE A 230 4.59 -12.23 12.76
N ASP A 231 3.71 -12.25 13.77
CA ASP A 231 4.04 -12.69 15.13
C ASP A 231 4.20 -14.20 15.20
N PHE A 232 3.41 -14.96 14.42
CA PHE A 232 3.60 -16.39 14.23
C PHE A 232 5.00 -16.69 13.65
N TRP A 233 5.38 -16.05 12.55
CA TRP A 233 6.69 -16.28 11.95
C TRP A 233 7.84 -15.81 12.86
N LEU A 234 7.63 -14.79 13.70
CA LEU A 234 8.58 -14.38 14.73
C LEU A 234 8.76 -15.45 15.81
N SER A 235 7.71 -16.16 16.23
CA SER A 235 7.85 -17.30 17.16
C SER A 235 8.62 -18.47 16.56
N CYS A 236 8.44 -18.74 15.27
CA CYS A 236 9.15 -19.84 14.58
C CYS A 236 10.65 -19.55 14.35
N ARG A 237 11.16 -18.36 14.72
CA ARG A 237 12.54 -17.95 14.42
C ARG A 237 13.61 -18.77 15.14
N GLN A 238 13.29 -19.37 16.30
CA GLN A 238 14.26 -20.16 17.05
C GLN A 238 14.44 -21.56 16.43
N GLU A 239 13.33 -22.20 16.10
CA GLU A 239 13.30 -23.58 15.61
C GLU A 239 13.45 -23.66 14.08
N TYR A 240 12.70 -22.83 13.35
CA TYR A 240 12.70 -22.79 11.88
C TYR A 240 13.37 -21.52 11.35
N THR A 241 14.63 -21.30 11.74
CA THR A 241 15.35 -20.04 11.50
C THR A 241 15.33 -19.59 10.03
N LYS A 242 15.59 -20.50 9.08
CA LYS A 242 15.64 -20.19 7.64
C LYS A 242 14.26 -19.82 7.07
N LEU A 243 13.25 -20.65 7.33
CA LEU A 243 11.87 -20.43 6.87
C LEU A 243 11.28 -19.14 7.47
N ALA A 244 11.40 -18.97 8.79
CA ALA A 244 10.95 -17.78 9.49
C ALA A 244 11.62 -16.52 8.93
N HIS A 245 12.92 -16.60 8.64
CA HIS A 245 13.65 -15.49 8.03
C HIS A 245 13.10 -15.15 6.64
N GLN A 246 12.90 -16.13 5.75
CA GLN A 246 12.33 -15.91 4.42
C GLN A 246 10.91 -15.33 4.52
N ALA A 247 10.08 -15.86 5.42
CA ALA A 247 8.72 -15.41 5.65
C ALA A 247 8.65 -13.97 6.17
N ILE A 248 9.38 -13.65 7.24
CA ILE A 248 9.42 -12.29 7.81
C ILE A 248 9.92 -11.30 6.77
N THR A 249 10.96 -11.67 6.03
CA THR A 249 11.51 -10.86 4.93
C THR A 249 10.45 -10.53 3.89
N PHE A 250 9.72 -11.55 3.45
CA PHE A 250 8.68 -11.39 2.44
C PHE A 250 7.48 -10.59 2.96
N LEU A 251 7.08 -10.80 4.21
CA LEU A 251 5.94 -10.15 4.85
C LEU A 251 6.18 -8.67 5.19
N MET A 252 7.44 -8.23 5.19
CA MET A 252 7.88 -6.89 5.57
C MET A 252 8.23 -5.98 4.38
N PRO A 253 7.30 -5.56 3.49
CA PRO A 253 7.52 -4.38 2.68
C PRO A 253 6.94 -3.19 3.46
N PHE A 254 7.80 -2.32 3.95
CA PHE A 254 7.44 -1.23 4.86
C PHE A 254 6.23 -0.44 4.34
N VAL A 255 5.14 -0.53 5.10
CA VAL A 255 3.81 -0.17 4.61
C VAL A 255 3.56 1.34 4.58
N THR A 256 4.38 2.12 5.29
CA THR A 256 4.19 3.57 5.43
C THR A 256 5.52 4.30 5.45
N THR A 257 5.58 5.46 4.81
CA THR A 257 6.71 6.40 4.91
C THR A 257 7.04 6.73 6.36
N TYR A 258 6.02 6.89 7.21
CA TYR A 258 6.17 7.13 8.65
C TYR A 258 7.01 6.06 9.37
N LYS A 259 6.79 4.77 9.08
CA LYS A 259 7.57 3.68 9.68
C LYS A 259 9.00 3.62 9.14
N CYS A 260 9.20 3.94 7.86
CA CYS A 260 10.54 4.12 7.31
C CYS A 260 11.23 5.28 8.02
N GLU A 261 10.60 6.45 8.08
CA GLU A 261 11.09 7.67 8.73
C GLU A 261 11.37 7.48 10.21
N ALA A 262 10.47 6.85 10.98
CA ALA A 262 10.68 6.55 12.39
C ALA A 262 11.86 5.57 12.62
N GLY A 263 12.01 4.58 11.73
CA GLY A 263 13.20 3.72 11.69
C GLY A 263 14.47 4.54 11.46
N PHE A 264 14.45 5.45 10.49
CA PHE A 264 15.58 6.34 10.19
C PHE A 264 15.88 7.36 11.28
N SER A 265 14.87 7.98 11.91
CA SER A 265 15.03 8.88 13.05
C SER A 265 15.69 8.17 14.23
N THR A 266 15.32 6.90 14.45
CA THR A 266 15.95 6.06 15.48
C THR A 266 17.43 5.79 15.14
N LEU A 267 17.75 5.53 13.86
CA LEU A 267 19.14 5.33 13.40
C LEU A 267 19.98 6.61 13.56
N VAL A 268 19.43 7.78 13.24
CA VAL A 268 20.10 9.07 13.43
C VAL A 268 20.36 9.35 14.91
N CYS A 269 19.38 9.05 15.78
CA CYS A 269 19.52 9.18 17.23
C CYS A 269 20.63 8.26 17.79
N LEU A 270 20.75 7.04 17.26
CA LEU A 270 21.78 6.08 17.67
C LEU A 270 23.19 6.45 17.17
N LYS A 271 23.30 7.19 16.07
CA LYS A 271 24.59 7.66 15.52
C LYS A 271 25.15 8.86 16.28
N ASN A 272 24.29 9.62 16.96
CA ASN A 272 24.64 10.83 17.70
C ASN A 272 24.79 10.60 19.22
N LYS A 273 24.93 9.33 19.65
CA LYS A 273 25.33 8.92 21.00
C LYS A 273 26.66 8.20 20.93
#